data_AF-A0A7J6Q7B6-F1
#
_entry.id   AF-A0A7J6Q7B6-F1
#
_cell.length_a   1.000
_cell.length_b   1.000
_cell.length_c   1.000
_cell.angle_alpha   90.00
_cell.angle_beta   90.00
_cell.angle_gamma   90.00
#
_symmetry.space_group_name_H-M   'P 1'
#
loop_
_entity.id
_entity.type
_entity.pdbx_description
1 polymer ?
#
loop_
_entity_poly.entity_id
_entity_poly.type
_entity_poly.pdbx_seq_one_letter_code
_entity_poly.pdbx_strand_id
1 'polypeptide(L)'
;NSYHKFRIRPLPLLAAVADYTVANAKRFCPHSTSLVVSALCQLDYNDSRVFAALAPFICREVRYYDAQEVAMVAHAYAKMGYREEVLFERLGSMFLRLIGEADGKALSMVCYGFARADVRHSALVKALNDEIIFRGTVGVRYPNLALKLESLRLIAWGMSKMTKEHDQRMYFVLYNMIKARVYEAVSNQRLRERVELSKARRQARKKRLKEPQEEDRLPADAMLAKTDVSPNDLSAILAAYARSKMNIH
;
A
#
# COMPACT_ATOMS: atom_id res chain seq x y z
N ASN A 1 -11.86 18.12 4.44
CA ASN A 1 -10.89 17.39 5.28
C ASN A 1 -9.48 18.02 5.26
N SER A 2 -9.37 19.34 5.11
CA SER A 2 -9.00 20.34 6.13
C SER A 2 -7.93 20.10 7.22
N TYR A 3 -7.20 18.98 7.30
CA TYR A 3 -6.18 18.78 8.36
C TYR A 3 -4.74 18.53 7.85
N HIS A 4 -4.50 18.51 6.53
CA HIS A 4 -3.19 18.15 5.95
C HIS A 4 -2.17 19.31 5.80
N LYS A 5 -2.43 20.53 6.29
CA LYS A 5 -1.59 21.71 5.94
C LYS A 5 -1.05 22.59 7.09
N PHE A 6 -1.31 22.28 8.37
CA PHE A 6 -0.64 22.92 9.51
C PHE A 6 0.30 21.86 10.15
N ARG A 7 1.60 21.76 9.82
CA ARG A 7 2.71 22.71 9.95
C ARG A 7 3.02 23.16 11.39
N ILE A 8 2.87 22.25 12.34
CA ILE A 8 3.82 22.09 13.45
C ILE A 8 4.25 20.62 13.40
N ARG A 9 5.30 20.29 12.65
CA ARG A 9 6.03 19.04 12.95
C ARG A 9 6.54 19.26 14.38
N PRO A 10 6.19 18.44 15.39
CA PRO A 10 6.75 18.61 16.73
C PRO A 10 8.20 18.14 16.68
N LEU A 11 9.06 18.90 15.99
CA LEU A 11 10.46 18.59 15.77
C LEU A 11 11.20 18.28 17.07
N PRO A 12 10.93 18.95 18.21
CA PRO A 12 11.53 18.59 19.50
C PRO A 12 11.11 17.19 19.99
N LEU A 13 9.83 16.82 19.83
CA LEU A 13 9.36 15.48 20.19
C LEU A 13 9.99 14.42 19.29
N LEU A 14 10.05 14.66 17.99
CA LEU A 14 10.64 13.73 17.03
C LEU A 14 12.15 13.56 17.26
N ALA A 15 12.86 14.64 17.59
CA ALA A 15 14.26 14.58 17.99
C ALA A 15 14.45 13.79 19.29
N ALA A 16 13.63 14.04 20.32
CA ALA A 16 13.70 13.28 21.58
C ALA A 16 13.42 11.78 21.37
N VAL A 17 12.44 11.44 20.53
CA VAL A 17 12.14 10.05 20.15
C VAL A 17 13.31 9.44 19.38
N ALA A 18 13.93 10.18 18.45
CA ALA A 18 15.09 9.73 17.70
C ALA A 18 16.28 9.46 18.63
N ASP A 19 16.62 10.40 19.52
CA ASP A 19 17.72 10.24 20.48
C ASP A 19 17.46 9.06 21.43
N TYR A 20 16.23 8.90 21.93
CA TYR A 20 15.84 7.74 22.72
C TYR A 20 15.99 6.43 21.94
N THR A 21 15.58 6.42 20.67
CA THR A 21 15.65 5.25 19.79
C THR A 21 17.09 4.84 19.55
N VAL A 22 17.99 5.80 19.28
CA VAL A 22 19.42 5.54 19.11
C VAL A 22 20.03 4.96 20.39
N ALA A 23 19.73 5.56 21.55
CA ALA A 23 20.25 5.09 22.84
C ALA A 23 19.72 3.70 23.24
N ASN A 24 18.51 3.34 22.80
CA ASN A 24 17.80 2.12 23.24
C ASN A 24 17.54 1.12 22.12
N ALA A 25 18.21 1.21 20.96
CA ALA A 25 17.92 0.40 19.77
C ALA A 25 17.83 -1.12 20.06
N LYS A 26 18.64 -1.63 20.98
CA LYS A 26 18.67 -3.05 21.37
C LYS A 26 17.47 -3.51 22.22
N ARG A 27 16.68 -2.58 22.76
CA ARG A 27 15.53 -2.85 23.66
C ARG A 27 14.20 -2.90 22.93
N PHE A 28 14.17 -2.49 21.66
CA PHE A 28 12.95 -2.57 20.86
C PHE A 28 12.62 -4.03 20.57
N CYS A 29 11.34 -4.33 20.36
CA CYS A 29 10.90 -5.59 19.75
C CYS A 29 10.67 -5.39 18.24
N PRO A 30 10.57 -6.47 17.45
CA PRO A 30 10.23 -6.42 16.02
C PRO A 30 9.07 -5.48 15.69
N HIS A 31 7.95 -5.66 16.39
CA HIS A 31 6.74 -4.88 16.18
C HIS A 31 6.95 -3.38 16.43
N SER A 32 7.51 -3.00 17.58
CA SER A 32 7.77 -1.60 17.89
C SER A 32 8.77 -0.98 16.92
N THR A 33 9.75 -1.75 16.43
CA THR A 33 10.73 -1.29 15.46
C THR A 33 10.09 -0.95 14.12
N SER A 34 9.24 -1.83 13.58
CA SER A 34 8.55 -1.59 12.31
C SER A 34 7.62 -0.36 12.39
N LEU A 35 6.93 -0.19 13.51
CA LEU A 35 6.06 0.96 13.78
C LEU A 35 6.84 2.28 13.83
N VAL A 36 7.94 2.33 14.59
CA VAL A 36 8.77 3.55 14.71
C VAL A 36 9.32 3.96 13.36
N VAL A 37 9.95 3.03 12.63
CA VAL A 37 10.54 3.32 11.32
C VAL A 37 9.46 3.77 10.32
N SER A 38 8.30 3.13 10.32
CA SER A 38 7.17 3.54 9.48
C SER A 38 6.62 4.92 9.87
N ALA A 39 6.48 5.22 11.15
CA ALA A 39 5.98 6.51 11.62
C ALA A 39 6.92 7.66 11.22
N LEU A 40 8.23 7.51 11.42
CA LEU A 40 9.23 8.48 10.96
C LEU A 40 9.16 8.71 9.46
N CYS A 41 9.00 7.64 8.68
CA CYS A 41 8.82 7.69 7.23
C CYS A 41 7.50 8.37 6.78
N GLN A 42 6.41 8.21 7.54
CA GLN A 42 5.13 8.89 7.26
C GLN A 42 5.20 10.38 7.59
N LEU A 43 5.93 10.73 8.65
CA LEU A 43 6.18 12.12 9.08
C LEU A 43 7.28 12.81 8.27
N ASP A 44 7.94 12.09 7.37
CA ASP A 44 9.04 12.61 6.55
C ASP A 44 10.16 13.20 7.44
N TYR A 45 10.45 12.47 8.54
CA TYR A 45 11.52 12.78 9.48
C TYR A 45 12.68 11.83 9.24
N ASN A 46 13.76 12.37 8.68
CA ASN A 46 14.92 11.61 8.24
C ASN A 46 16.13 11.85 9.16
N ASP A 47 16.38 10.93 10.10
CA ASP A 47 17.55 10.94 10.98
C ASP A 47 18.38 9.69 10.75
N SER A 48 19.53 9.84 10.09
CA SER A 48 20.43 8.74 9.73
C SER A 48 20.93 7.95 10.92
N ARG A 49 21.03 8.57 12.11
CA ARG A 49 21.47 7.90 13.33
C ARG A 49 20.47 6.81 13.74
N VAL A 50 19.17 7.08 13.58
CA VAL A 50 18.11 6.13 13.93
C VAL A 50 18.14 4.93 12.99
N PHE A 51 18.18 5.16 11.67
CA PHE A 51 18.20 4.07 10.69
C PHE A 51 19.49 3.23 10.81
N ALA A 52 20.65 3.86 11.01
CA ALA A 52 21.90 3.16 11.23
C ALA A 52 21.89 2.34 12.53
N ALA A 53 21.28 2.86 13.62
CA ALA A 53 21.20 2.13 14.89
C ALA A 53 20.24 0.94 14.85
N LEU A 54 19.13 1.05 14.10
CA LEU A 54 18.12 -0.01 14.01
C LEU A 54 18.46 -1.10 12.99
N ALA A 55 19.20 -0.80 11.92
CA ALA A 55 19.48 -1.78 10.87
C ALA A 55 20.13 -3.08 11.37
N PRO A 56 21.19 -3.07 12.22
CA PRO A 56 21.78 -4.30 12.76
C PRO A 56 20.82 -5.10 13.64
N PHE A 57 19.97 -4.40 14.41
CA PHE A 57 18.95 -5.03 15.24
C PHE A 57 17.89 -5.73 14.38
N ILE A 58 17.37 -5.05 13.36
CA ILE A 58 16.40 -5.62 12.42
C ILE A 58 16.99 -6.85 11.74
N CYS A 59 18.23 -6.78 11.24
CA CYS A 59 18.91 -7.91 10.61
C CYS A 59 19.00 -9.15 11.52
N ARG A 60 19.20 -8.95 12.83
CA ARG A 60 19.28 -10.04 13.81
C ARG A 60 17.92 -10.64 14.14
N GLU A 61 16.90 -9.79 14.30
CA GLU A 61 15.57 -10.20 14.76
C GLU A 61 14.57 -10.46 13.62
N VAL A 62 14.96 -10.28 12.34
CA VAL A 62 14.05 -10.36 11.17
C VAL A 62 13.18 -11.61 11.13
N ARG A 63 13.67 -12.74 11.69
CA ARG A 63 12.94 -14.01 11.77
C ARG A 63 11.66 -13.96 12.61
N TYR A 64 11.50 -12.93 13.43
CA TYR A 64 10.33 -12.70 14.29
C TYR A 64 9.37 -11.65 13.72
N TYR A 65 9.66 -11.10 12.54
CA TYR A 65 8.78 -10.14 11.88
C TYR A 65 7.70 -10.87 11.09
N ASP A 66 6.49 -10.33 11.11
CA ASP A 66 5.42 -10.75 10.19
C ASP A 66 5.56 -10.11 8.79
N ALA A 67 4.67 -10.48 7.86
CA ALA A 67 4.73 -9.99 6.49
C ALA A 67 4.58 -8.46 6.40
N GLN A 68 3.69 -7.90 7.21
CA GLN A 68 3.38 -6.47 7.23
C GLN A 68 4.54 -5.68 7.85
N GLU A 69 5.17 -6.19 8.90
CA GLU A 69 6.30 -5.59 9.57
C GLU A 69 7.54 -5.57 8.66
N VAL A 70 7.85 -6.68 7.97
CA VAL A 70 8.91 -6.73 6.96
C VAL A 70 8.65 -5.71 5.86
N ALA A 71 7.41 -5.64 5.36
CA ALA A 71 7.03 -4.71 4.30
C ALA A 71 7.16 -3.25 4.73
N MET A 72 6.78 -2.93 5.98
CA MET A 72 6.89 -1.58 6.55
C MET A 72 8.34 -1.13 6.64
N VAL A 73 9.24 -2.02 7.11
CA VAL A 73 10.67 -1.71 7.16
C VAL A 73 11.24 -1.49 5.76
N ALA A 74 11.00 -2.40 4.82
CA ALA A 74 11.51 -2.30 3.45
C ALA A 74 11.04 -1.01 2.76
N HIS A 75 9.76 -0.68 2.88
CA HIS A 75 9.19 0.55 2.35
C HIS A 75 9.83 1.80 2.98
N ALA A 76 9.96 1.83 4.31
CA ALA A 76 10.44 3.00 5.02
C ALA A 76 11.93 3.28 4.78
N TYR A 77 12.79 2.26 4.82
CA TYR A 77 14.22 2.42 4.48
C TYR A 77 14.38 2.95 3.05
N ALA A 78 13.68 2.35 2.09
CA ALA A 78 13.76 2.78 0.69
C ALA A 78 13.24 4.20 0.48
N LYS A 79 12.11 4.56 1.09
CA LYS A 79 11.49 5.88 0.95
C LYS A 79 12.37 6.98 1.57
N MET A 80 13.05 6.69 2.67
CA MET A 80 13.98 7.63 3.32
C MET A 80 15.37 7.67 2.66
N GLY A 81 15.61 6.83 1.65
CA GLY A 81 16.85 6.83 0.86
C GLY A 81 17.97 5.96 1.41
N TYR A 82 17.68 5.07 2.38
CA TYR A 82 18.65 4.14 2.93
C TYR A 82 18.68 2.84 2.13
N ARG A 83 19.81 2.58 1.45
CA ARG A 83 20.07 1.38 0.67
C ARG A 83 21.08 0.49 1.41
N GLU A 84 20.57 -0.26 2.38
CA GLU A 84 21.35 -1.22 3.18
C GLU A 84 21.25 -2.61 2.54
N GLU A 85 22.21 -3.02 1.72
CA GLU A 85 22.10 -4.26 0.92
C GLU A 85 21.87 -5.51 1.78
N VAL A 86 22.60 -5.65 2.90
CA VAL A 86 22.43 -6.77 3.84
C VAL A 86 21.04 -6.79 4.48
N LEU A 87 20.49 -5.61 4.78
CA LEU A 87 19.15 -5.49 5.34
C LEU A 87 18.10 -5.91 4.31
N PHE A 88 18.19 -5.40 3.08
CA PHE A 88 17.25 -5.76 2.01
C PHE A 88 17.32 -7.24 1.64
N GLU A 89 18.51 -7.85 1.65
CA GLU A 89 18.67 -9.30 1.43
C GLU A 89 17.94 -10.11 2.51
N ARG A 90 18.12 -9.73 3.79
CA ARG A 90 17.43 -10.38 4.92
C ARG A 90 15.92 -10.18 4.90
N LEU A 91 15.46 -8.96 4.60
CA LEU A 91 14.04 -8.66 4.48
C LEU A 91 13.42 -9.45 3.32
N GLY A 92 14.09 -9.54 2.17
CA GLY A 92 13.60 -10.29 1.01
C GLY A 92 13.53 -11.78 1.28
N SER A 93 14.58 -12.34 1.88
CA SER A 93 14.63 -13.75 2.31
C SER A 93 13.54 -14.09 3.33
N MET A 94 13.24 -13.18 4.26
CA MET A 94 12.14 -13.39 5.21
C MET A 94 10.78 -13.26 4.53
N PHE A 95 10.58 -12.25 3.69
CA PHE A 95 9.32 -12.03 2.99
C PHE A 95 8.96 -13.18 2.05
N LEU A 96 9.96 -13.83 1.44
CA LEU A 96 9.76 -15.07 0.67
C LEU A 96 9.03 -16.16 1.46
N ARG A 97 9.32 -16.29 2.76
CA ARG A 97 8.69 -17.29 3.63
C ARG A 97 7.27 -16.89 4.02
N LEU A 98 6.98 -15.59 4.02
CA LEU A 98 5.72 -15.00 4.48
C LEU A 98 4.77 -14.61 3.35
N ILE A 99 5.18 -14.79 2.09
CA ILE A 99 4.48 -14.20 0.94
C ILE A 99 3.03 -14.66 0.81
N GLY A 100 2.74 -15.92 1.18
CA GLY A 100 1.38 -16.47 1.17
C GLY A 100 0.47 -15.88 2.26
N GLU A 101 1.04 -15.34 3.32
CA GLU A 101 0.31 -14.68 4.42
C GLU A 101 0.16 -13.16 4.19
N ALA A 102 0.97 -12.60 3.27
CA ALA A 102 1.00 -11.18 3.01
C ALA A 102 -0.33 -10.68 2.44
N ASP A 103 -0.85 -9.59 2.98
CA ASP A 103 -1.98 -8.91 2.36
C ASP A 103 -1.53 -8.07 1.13
N GLY A 104 -2.49 -7.50 0.41
CA GLY A 104 -2.18 -6.65 -0.75
C GLY A 104 -1.35 -5.41 -0.39
N LYS A 105 -1.44 -4.92 0.85
CA LYS A 105 -0.68 -3.75 1.31
C LYS A 105 0.78 -4.11 1.51
N ALA A 106 1.06 -5.20 2.23
CA ALA A 106 2.40 -5.75 2.43
C ALA A 106 3.10 -6.02 1.09
N LEU A 107 2.43 -6.73 0.16
CA LEU A 107 2.97 -6.97 -1.19
C LEU A 107 3.35 -5.67 -1.91
N SER A 108 2.47 -4.66 -1.85
CA SER A 108 2.70 -3.38 -2.51
C SER A 108 3.84 -2.57 -1.89
N MET A 109 3.99 -2.63 -0.57
CA MET A 109 5.07 -1.98 0.17
C MET A 109 6.42 -2.62 -0.13
N VAL A 110 6.49 -3.94 -0.23
CA VAL A 110 7.70 -4.67 -0.64
C VAL A 110 8.07 -4.35 -2.08
N CYS A 111 7.11 -4.42 -3.02
CA CYS A 111 7.35 -4.03 -4.41
C CYS A 111 7.89 -2.60 -4.51
N TYR A 112 7.29 -1.66 -3.77
CA TYR A 112 7.77 -0.28 -3.74
C TYR A 112 9.17 -0.18 -3.13
N GLY A 113 9.39 -0.81 -1.98
CA GLY A 113 10.64 -0.72 -1.22
C GLY A 113 11.83 -1.22 -2.02
N PHE A 114 11.75 -2.43 -2.56
CA PHE A 114 12.83 -3.02 -3.35
C PHE A 114 13.08 -2.26 -4.66
N ALA A 115 12.01 -1.82 -5.35
CA ALA A 115 12.13 -0.99 -6.54
C ALA A 115 12.79 0.37 -6.26
N ARG A 116 12.40 1.03 -5.16
CA ARG A 116 12.88 2.37 -4.81
C ARG A 116 14.33 2.36 -4.29
N ALA A 117 14.71 1.29 -3.59
CA ALA A 117 16.08 1.05 -3.12
C ALA A 117 17.02 0.56 -4.24
N ASP A 118 16.47 0.15 -5.39
CA ASP A 118 17.23 -0.42 -6.51
C ASP A 118 18.08 -1.64 -6.08
N VAL A 119 17.50 -2.48 -5.20
CA VAL A 119 18.13 -3.73 -4.75
C VAL A 119 17.54 -4.90 -5.53
N ARG A 120 18.41 -5.69 -6.14
CA ARG A 120 18.02 -6.88 -6.91
C ARG A 120 17.93 -8.09 -5.99
N HIS A 121 16.74 -8.66 -5.89
CA HIS A 121 16.51 -9.93 -5.21
C HIS A 121 15.69 -10.84 -6.13
N SER A 122 16.38 -11.64 -6.95
CA SER A 122 15.76 -12.41 -8.05
C SER A 122 14.70 -13.40 -7.56
N ALA A 123 14.98 -14.13 -6.47
CA ALA A 123 14.03 -15.05 -5.88
C ALA A 123 12.74 -14.36 -5.40
N LEU A 124 12.86 -13.20 -4.74
CA LEU A 124 11.74 -12.38 -4.31
C LEU A 124 10.92 -11.87 -5.50
N VAL A 125 11.57 -11.37 -6.55
CA VAL A 125 10.90 -10.93 -7.78
C VAL A 125 10.07 -12.06 -8.40
N LYS A 126 10.65 -13.26 -8.49
CA LYS A 126 9.95 -14.44 -9.03
C LYS A 126 8.75 -14.81 -8.16
N ALA A 127 8.93 -14.88 -6.85
CA ALA A 127 7.83 -15.21 -5.93
C ALA A 127 6.71 -14.16 -5.96
N LEU A 128 7.04 -12.87 -6.01
CA LEU A 128 6.05 -11.80 -6.19
C LEU A 128 5.28 -11.95 -7.49
N ASN A 129 5.97 -12.25 -8.59
CA ASN A 129 5.34 -12.51 -9.88
C ASN A 129 4.34 -13.68 -9.77
N ASP A 130 4.77 -14.83 -9.26
CA ASP A 130 3.94 -16.03 -9.11
C ASP A 130 2.73 -15.75 -8.20
N GLU A 131 2.92 -15.03 -7.10
CA GLU A 131 1.85 -14.66 -6.16
C GLU A 131 0.83 -13.71 -6.79
N ILE A 132 1.27 -12.71 -7.56
CA ILE A 132 0.38 -11.77 -8.27
C ILE A 132 -0.43 -12.52 -9.32
N ILE A 133 0.20 -13.40 -10.11
CA ILE A 133 -0.49 -14.23 -11.10
C ILE A 133 -1.52 -15.11 -10.40
N PHE A 134 -1.14 -15.78 -9.30
CA PHE A 134 -2.05 -16.60 -8.51
C PHE A 134 -3.27 -15.80 -8.06
N ARG A 135 -3.09 -14.65 -7.39
CA ARG A 135 -4.19 -13.80 -6.89
C ARG A 135 -5.10 -13.28 -8.00
N GLY A 136 -4.55 -12.99 -9.18
CA GLY A 136 -5.30 -12.50 -10.32
C GLY A 136 -5.95 -13.59 -11.19
N THR A 137 -5.70 -14.87 -10.92
CA THR A 137 -6.27 -16.00 -11.67
C THR A 137 -7.05 -16.95 -10.77
N VAL A 138 -6.36 -17.88 -10.09
CA VAL A 138 -6.94 -18.88 -9.20
C VAL A 138 -7.50 -18.21 -7.94
N GLY A 139 -6.75 -17.24 -7.41
CA GLY A 139 -6.99 -16.52 -6.16
C GLY A 139 -8.20 -15.59 -6.18
N VAL A 140 -8.74 -15.27 -7.36
CA VAL A 140 -9.93 -14.40 -7.52
C VAL A 140 -11.15 -14.95 -6.78
N ARG A 141 -11.18 -16.27 -6.55
CA ARG A 141 -12.23 -16.96 -5.79
C ARG A 141 -12.20 -16.69 -4.28
N TYR A 142 -11.12 -16.10 -3.76
CA TYR A 142 -10.91 -15.86 -2.33
C TYR A 142 -10.90 -14.35 -2.04
N PRO A 143 -11.98 -13.78 -1.47
CA PRO A 143 -12.10 -12.34 -1.27
C PRO A 143 -10.98 -11.71 -0.42
N ASN A 144 -10.42 -12.48 0.53
CA ASN A 144 -9.29 -12.05 1.36
C ASN A 144 -7.99 -11.82 0.58
N LEU A 145 -7.85 -12.42 -0.61
CA LEU A 145 -6.69 -12.23 -1.48
C LEU A 145 -6.89 -11.07 -2.49
N ALA A 146 -8.06 -10.43 -2.49
CA ALA A 146 -8.36 -9.37 -3.45
C ALA A 146 -7.43 -8.16 -3.27
N LEU A 147 -6.73 -7.79 -4.34
CA LEU A 147 -5.87 -6.62 -4.35
C LEU A 147 -6.68 -5.35 -4.62
N LYS A 148 -6.53 -4.36 -3.73
CA LYS A 148 -7.09 -3.02 -3.87
C LYS A 148 -6.35 -2.25 -4.97
N LEU A 149 -7.00 -1.24 -5.53
CA LEU A 149 -6.43 -0.41 -6.60
C LEU A 149 -5.11 0.24 -6.19
N GLU A 150 -5.02 0.76 -4.96
CA GLU A 150 -3.80 1.37 -4.41
C GLU A 150 -2.62 0.39 -4.40
N SER A 151 -2.87 -0.84 -3.95
CA SER A 151 -1.88 -1.92 -3.94
C SER A 151 -1.46 -2.30 -5.36
N LEU A 152 -2.41 -2.51 -6.26
CA LEU A 152 -2.16 -2.88 -7.66
C LEU A 152 -1.29 -1.84 -8.38
N ARG A 153 -1.53 -0.55 -8.13
CA ARG A 153 -0.72 0.53 -8.70
C ARG A 153 0.74 0.43 -8.28
N LEU A 154 0.99 0.29 -6.97
CA LEU A 154 2.34 0.24 -6.43
C LEU A 154 3.07 -1.05 -6.84
N ILE A 155 2.34 -2.17 -6.90
CA ILE A 155 2.86 -3.44 -7.44
C ILE A 155 3.26 -3.26 -8.90
N ALA A 156 2.39 -2.72 -9.76
CA ALA A 156 2.69 -2.52 -11.18
C ALA A 156 3.90 -1.61 -11.38
N TRP A 157 3.98 -0.51 -10.62
CA TRP A 157 5.14 0.39 -10.64
C TRP A 157 6.41 -0.32 -10.18
N GLY A 158 6.38 -0.99 -9.03
CA GLY A 158 7.56 -1.64 -8.44
C GLY A 158 8.09 -2.76 -9.32
N MET A 159 7.22 -3.65 -9.78
CA MET A 159 7.59 -4.74 -10.69
C MET A 159 8.20 -4.19 -11.99
N SER A 160 7.67 -3.09 -12.55
CA SER A 160 8.26 -2.44 -13.75
C SER A 160 9.67 -1.91 -13.57
N LYS A 161 10.13 -1.72 -12.33
CA LYS A 161 11.47 -1.24 -12.00
C LYS A 161 12.41 -2.35 -11.57
N MET A 162 11.89 -3.39 -10.91
CA MET A 162 12.69 -4.50 -10.39
C MET A 162 13.10 -5.52 -11.46
N THR A 163 12.34 -5.63 -12.56
CA THR A 163 12.59 -6.63 -13.61
C THR A 163 13.17 -6.00 -14.88
N LYS A 164 14.25 -6.55 -15.41
CA LYS A 164 14.67 -6.28 -16.80
C LYS A 164 13.85 -7.09 -17.81
N GLU A 165 13.51 -8.32 -17.43
CA GLU A 165 12.68 -9.22 -18.21
C GLU A 165 11.24 -9.13 -17.72
N HIS A 166 10.37 -8.59 -18.57
CA HIS A 166 8.97 -8.38 -18.23
C HIS A 166 8.17 -9.64 -18.58
N ASP A 167 7.71 -10.39 -17.57
CA ASP A 167 6.77 -11.51 -17.78
C ASP A 167 5.43 -10.96 -18.26
N GLN A 168 5.13 -11.19 -19.54
CA GLN A 168 3.92 -10.69 -20.19
C GLN A 168 2.64 -11.18 -19.49
N ARG A 169 2.65 -12.40 -18.95
CA ARG A 169 1.48 -12.99 -18.27
C ARG A 169 1.14 -12.20 -17.01
N MET A 170 2.16 -11.82 -16.26
CA MET A 170 2.03 -11.02 -15.04
C MET A 170 1.41 -9.66 -15.33
N TYR A 171 1.92 -8.94 -16.33
CA TYR A 171 1.38 -7.63 -16.69
C TYR A 171 -0.03 -7.72 -17.28
N PHE A 172 -0.34 -8.77 -18.04
CA PHE A 172 -1.70 -9.04 -18.52
C PHE A 172 -2.68 -9.26 -17.35
N VAL A 173 -2.28 -10.06 -16.36
CA VAL A 173 -3.06 -10.30 -15.14
C VAL A 173 -3.25 -9.00 -14.35
N LEU A 174 -2.18 -8.24 -14.10
CA LEU A 174 -2.26 -6.94 -13.42
C LEU A 174 -3.19 -5.98 -14.15
N TYR A 175 -3.10 -5.90 -15.48
CA TYR A 175 -3.98 -5.07 -16.29
C TYR A 175 -5.45 -5.44 -16.07
N ASN A 176 -5.80 -6.72 -16.11
CA ASN A 176 -7.19 -7.16 -15.91
C ASN A 176 -7.69 -6.88 -14.49
N MET A 177 -6.85 -7.10 -13.48
CA MET A 177 -7.19 -6.77 -12.09
C MET A 177 -7.43 -5.27 -11.90
N ILE A 178 -6.53 -4.43 -12.43
CA ILE A 178 -6.64 -2.98 -12.40
C ILE A 178 -7.91 -2.53 -13.13
N LYS A 179 -8.13 -3.04 -14.35
CA LYS A 179 -9.30 -2.75 -15.16
C LYS A 179 -10.58 -3.05 -14.36
N ALA A 180 -10.69 -4.24 -13.78
CA ALA A 180 -11.83 -4.63 -12.95
C ALA A 180 -12.06 -3.65 -11.79
N ARG A 181 -11.02 -3.32 -11.01
CA ARG A 181 -11.12 -2.38 -9.88
C ARG A 181 -11.51 -0.96 -10.32
N VAL A 182 -11.05 -0.50 -11.49
CA VAL A 182 -11.44 0.81 -12.03
C VAL A 182 -12.91 0.82 -12.45
N TYR A 183 -13.39 -0.21 -13.15
CA TYR A 183 -14.81 -0.31 -13.50
C TYR A 183 -15.71 -0.39 -12.25
N GLU A 184 -15.30 -1.17 -11.24
CA GLU A 184 -15.96 -1.22 -9.95
C GLU A 184 -16.02 0.17 -9.29
N ALA A 185 -14.89 0.90 -9.24
CA ALA A 185 -14.83 2.24 -8.66
C ALA A 185 -15.74 3.24 -9.38
N VAL A 186 -15.70 3.27 -10.72
CA VAL A 186 -16.55 4.16 -11.54
C VAL A 186 -18.03 3.82 -11.38
N SER A 187 -18.39 2.52 -11.38
CA SER A 187 -19.76 2.07 -11.17
C SER A 187 -20.26 2.47 -9.79
N ASN A 188 -19.45 2.27 -8.75
CA ASN A 188 -19.75 2.67 -7.37
C ASN A 188 -19.91 4.19 -7.24
N GLN A 189 -19.09 4.98 -7.94
CA GLN A 189 -19.21 6.44 -7.96
C GLN A 189 -20.56 6.87 -8.55
N ARG A 190 -20.95 6.33 -9.71
CA ARG A 190 -22.25 6.62 -10.33
C ARG A 190 -23.42 6.22 -9.44
N LEU A 191 -23.31 5.08 -8.76
CA LEU A 191 -24.33 4.63 -7.81
C LEU A 191 -24.45 5.61 -6.62
N ARG A 192 -23.32 6.09 -6.08
CA ARG A 192 -23.28 7.10 -5.01
C ARG A 192 -23.97 8.39 -5.45
N GLU A 193 -23.64 8.91 -6.63
CA GLU A 193 -24.26 10.12 -7.18
C GLU A 193 -25.79 9.95 -7.29
N ARG A 194 -26.28 8.80 -7.76
CA ARG A 194 -27.72 8.51 -7.83
C ARG A 194 -28.39 8.44 -6.46
N VAL A 195 -27.73 7.82 -5.47
CA VAL A 195 -28.24 7.73 -4.10
C VAL A 195 -28.28 9.11 -3.45
N GLU A 196 -27.25 9.92 -3.61
CA GLU A 196 -27.21 11.29 -3.09
C GLU A 196 -28.26 12.19 -3.76
N LEU A 197 -28.45 12.08 -5.08
CA LEU A 197 -29.55 12.76 -5.79
C LEU A 197 -30.93 12.32 -5.28
N SER A 198 -31.12 11.04 -4.99
CA SER A 198 -32.34 10.49 -4.40
C SER A 198 -32.59 11.05 -2.99
N LYS A 199 -31.57 11.07 -2.13
CA LYS A 199 -31.62 11.65 -0.78
C LYS A 199 -31.92 13.15 -0.84
N ALA A 200 -31.25 13.89 -1.72
CA ALA A 200 -31.48 15.32 -1.92
C ALA A 200 -32.91 15.60 -2.38
N ARG A 201 -33.45 14.80 -3.33
CA ARG A 201 -34.85 14.87 -3.76
C ARG A 201 -35.83 14.56 -2.62
N ARG A 202 -35.57 13.53 -1.81
CA ARG A 202 -36.39 13.20 -0.63
C ARG A 202 -36.34 14.29 0.43
N GLN A 203 -35.18 14.89 0.68
CA GLN A 203 -35.01 15.96 1.64
C GLN A 203 -35.66 17.27 1.15
N ALA A 204 -35.58 17.57 -0.15
CA ALA A 204 -36.32 18.67 -0.77
C ALA A 204 -37.83 18.42 -0.71
N ARG A 205 -38.29 17.18 -0.94
CA ARG A 205 -39.69 16.78 -0.78
C ARG A 205 -40.16 16.94 0.68
N LYS A 206 -39.39 16.47 1.67
CA LYS A 206 -39.67 16.69 3.10
C LYS A 206 -39.66 18.17 3.50
N LYS A 207 -38.78 18.99 2.91
CA LYS A 207 -38.80 20.46 3.11
C LYS A 207 -40.04 21.12 2.49
N ARG A 208 -40.53 20.62 1.35
CA ARG A 208 -41.78 21.07 0.72
C ARG A 208 -43.04 20.58 1.45
N LEU A 209 -42.97 19.41 2.09
CA LEU A 209 -44.04 18.77 2.86
C LEU A 209 -43.96 19.08 4.38
N LYS A 210 -43.44 20.24 4.79
CA LYS A 210 -43.68 20.75 6.15
C LYS A 210 -45.12 21.27 6.28
N GLU A 211 -46.09 20.36 6.16
CA GLU A 211 -47.27 20.30 7.03
C GLU A 211 -47.19 18.93 7.75
N PRO A 212 -47.55 18.85 9.03
CA PRO A 212 -47.10 17.76 9.89
C PRO A 212 -48.02 16.53 9.76
N GLN A 213 -47.42 15.35 9.51
CA GLN A 213 -47.77 14.10 10.20
C GLN A 213 -46.78 12.96 9.86
N GLU A 214 -46.13 12.50 10.94
CA GLU A 214 -45.69 11.16 11.34
C GLU A 214 -45.18 10.03 10.41
N GLU A 215 -44.33 9.24 11.07
CA GLU A 215 -44.05 7.80 10.94
C GLU A 215 -42.91 7.25 10.05
N ASP A 216 -41.93 6.72 10.78
CA ASP A 216 -41.07 5.55 10.58
C ASP A 216 -40.66 5.07 9.18
N ARG A 217 -39.33 4.98 9.01
CA ARG A 217 -38.59 3.70 8.85
C ARG A 217 -37.09 3.96 8.64
N LEU A 218 -36.28 3.32 9.47
CA LEU A 218 -34.82 3.17 9.33
C LEU A 218 -34.46 2.43 8.03
N PRO A 219 -33.32 2.75 7.38
CA PRO A 219 -32.68 1.74 6.55
C PRO A 219 -31.17 1.61 6.78
N ALA A 220 -30.78 0.37 7.05
CA ALA A 220 -29.55 -0.33 6.67
C ALA A 220 -28.29 0.54 6.50
N ASP A 221 -27.59 0.72 7.61
CA ASP A 221 -26.17 1.04 7.62
C ASP A 221 -25.38 -0.16 7.09
N ALA A 222 -24.87 -0.05 5.86
CA ALA A 222 -23.80 -0.88 5.38
C ALA A 222 -22.76 0.00 4.69
N MET A 223 -21.60 0.07 5.34
CA MET A 223 -20.44 0.87 4.99
C MET A 223 -20.00 0.67 3.53
N LEU A 224 -19.69 1.76 2.82
CA LEU A 224 -18.92 1.71 1.57
C LEU A 224 -17.73 2.67 1.66
N ALA A 225 -16.53 2.11 1.80
CA ALA A 225 -15.27 2.84 1.90
C ALA A 225 -15.00 3.74 0.68
N LYS A 226 -14.53 4.96 0.92
CA LYS A 226 -14.09 5.91 -0.12
C LYS A 226 -12.85 5.35 -0.83
N THR A 227 -12.94 5.13 -2.14
CA THR A 227 -11.78 4.92 -3.01
C THR A 227 -11.94 5.88 -4.19
N ASP A 228 -11.29 7.05 -4.09
CA ASP A 228 -11.21 8.00 -5.18
C ASP A 228 -10.03 7.57 -6.08
N VAL A 229 -10.27 7.36 -7.38
CA VAL A 229 -9.22 7.04 -8.34
C VAL A 229 -8.52 8.34 -8.73
N SER A 230 -7.24 8.50 -8.39
CA SER A 230 -6.46 9.70 -8.67
C SER A 230 -5.84 9.70 -10.09
N PRO A 231 -5.54 10.86 -10.68
CA PRO A 231 -4.83 10.95 -11.97
C PRO A 231 -3.47 10.24 -11.99
N ASN A 232 -2.79 10.18 -10.84
CA ASN A 232 -1.53 9.46 -10.67
C ASN A 232 -1.73 7.93 -10.72
N ASP A 233 -2.93 7.44 -10.39
CA ASP A 233 -3.27 6.03 -10.54
C ASP A 233 -3.39 5.69 -12.02
N LEU A 234 -4.11 6.52 -12.79
CA LEU A 234 -4.26 6.36 -14.24
C LEU A 234 -2.93 6.41 -15.00
N SER A 235 -2.02 7.31 -14.64
CA SER A 235 -0.71 7.43 -15.32
C SER A 235 0.20 6.22 -15.06
N ALA A 236 0.25 5.72 -13.82
CA ALA A 236 1.02 4.52 -13.49
C ALA A 236 0.47 3.28 -14.21
N ILE A 237 -0.86 3.18 -14.32
CA ILE A 237 -1.56 2.10 -15.04
C ILE A 237 -1.23 2.14 -16.53
N LEU A 238 -1.35 3.31 -17.17
CA LEU A 238 -1.03 3.49 -18.59
C LEU A 238 0.46 3.22 -18.87
N ALA A 239 1.36 3.61 -17.96
CA ALA A 239 2.79 3.37 -18.11
C ALA A 239 3.15 1.88 -17.94
N ALA A 240 2.43 1.12 -17.11
CA ALA A 240 2.60 -0.32 -17.00
C ALA A 240 2.08 -1.03 -18.27
N TYR A 241 0.92 -0.61 -18.79
CA TYR A 241 0.32 -1.15 -20.00
C TYR A 241 1.14 -0.84 -21.28
N ALA A 242 1.65 0.38 -21.41
CA ALA A 242 2.54 0.76 -22.51
C ALA A 242 3.77 -0.15 -22.55
N ARG A 243 4.35 -0.46 -21.39
CA ARG A 243 5.49 -1.38 -21.27
C ARG A 243 5.15 -2.83 -21.61
N SER A 244 3.94 -3.30 -21.30
CA SER A 244 3.51 -4.64 -21.73
C SER A 244 3.31 -4.75 -23.25
N LYS A 245 3.00 -3.65 -23.94
CA LYS A 245 2.83 -3.61 -25.41
C LYS A 245 4.11 -3.32 -26.20
N MET A 246 5.09 -2.65 -25.60
CA MET A 246 6.35 -2.28 -26.27
C MET A 246 7.25 -3.47 -26.66
N ASN A 247 6.96 -4.69 -26.20
CA ASN A 247 7.66 -5.92 -26.58
C ASN A 247 6.84 -6.81 -27.53
N ILE A 248 5.86 -6.25 -28.25
CA ILE A 248 5.18 -6.90 -29.37
C ILE A 248 5.85 -6.46 -30.68
N HIS A 249 7.11 -6.82 -30.86
CA HIS A 249 7.82 -6.83 -32.15
C HIS A 249 8.92 -7.89 -32.10
#